data_AF-E4YX83-F1
#
_entry.id   AF-E4YX83-F1
#
_cell.length_a   1.000
_cell.length_b   1.000
_cell.length_c   1.000
_cell.angle_alpha   90.00
_cell.angle_beta   90.00
_cell.angle_gamma   90.00
#
_symmetry.space_group_name_H-M   'P 1'
#
loop_
_entity.id
_entity.type
_entity.pdbx_description
1 polymer ?
#
loop_
_entity_poly.entity_id
_entity_poly.type
_entity_poly.pdbx_seq_one_letter_code
_entity_poly.pdbx_strand_id
1 'polypeptide(L)'
;MGWNPFAAKSNNPLDNVELPADAAIPAAPEQPGGVKEVEKVANQGQSGGAQNIAALSASFSDMGSSMAEFSNIVGDLKRSGQWNEAIKIMSQHEATQQEKYKAKSEEHKLQVEQLKAGALREQNQAELERRKHQHEMDMKKVQYQDQLAQKRKEREMQLELQKQKMAEEQRLSSLEKEEGIRRQTILWQQEEELKKEGQKAKIHARAMAEVERENHDLRMEQKRLEAKERGKADAEVGKESAKLRMELFKRLMQNQDGMLTNAAFSGAGLICAFFAFKNAFGFGFRHLEAITTKPNLVQETSRKAWNTVIPSLVKQMRGQTVKRPNYIFSEKVQSKVEDIKLVTRNALINKQAHRNVLLYGPPGTGKTLYAKSLATDANMQYAIMSGGDVA
;
A
#
# COMPACT_ATOMS: atom_id res chain seq x y z
N MET A 1 51.93 -17.01 2.37
CA MET A 1 52.02 -15.70 1.69
C MET A 1 51.43 -14.67 2.61
N GLY A 2 52.30 -13.89 3.27
CA GLY A 2 51.94 -13.03 4.40
C GLY A 2 51.11 -11.83 3.96
N TRP A 3 49.94 -11.68 4.58
CA TRP A 3 49.09 -10.50 4.51
C TRP A 3 49.38 -9.64 5.74
N ASN A 4 49.95 -8.45 5.54
CA ASN A 4 50.31 -7.52 6.60
C ASN A 4 49.06 -6.79 7.13
N PRO A 5 48.79 -6.80 8.45
CA PRO A 5 47.63 -6.16 9.06
C PRO A 5 47.95 -4.77 9.66
N PHE A 6 48.59 -3.89 8.87
CA PHE A 6 48.82 -2.47 9.25
C PHE A 6 48.84 -1.55 8.02
N ALA A 7 47.72 -1.49 7.30
CA ALA A 7 47.46 -0.46 6.29
C ALA A 7 46.12 0.22 6.61
N ALA A 8 46.10 0.98 7.72
CA ALA A 8 45.00 1.88 8.01
C ALA A 8 45.14 3.12 7.11
N LYS A 9 44.28 3.22 6.09
CA LYS A 9 44.05 4.44 5.32
C LYS A 9 43.46 5.50 6.25
N SER A 10 44.26 6.48 6.66
CA SER A 10 43.77 7.71 7.29
C SER A 10 43.18 8.61 6.21
N ASN A 11 41.85 8.65 6.08
CA ASN A 11 41.17 9.68 5.32
C ASN A 11 41.11 10.96 6.17
N ASN A 12 42.16 11.77 6.14
CA ASN A 12 42.12 13.16 6.59
C ASN A 12 41.81 14.04 5.35
N PRO A 13 40.79 14.92 5.38
CA PRO A 13 40.41 15.73 4.24
C PRO A 13 41.30 16.98 4.07
N LEU A 14 42.60 16.90 4.34
CA LEU A 14 43.52 18.05 4.26
C LEU A 14 44.77 17.83 3.38
N ASP A 15 44.90 16.69 2.68
CA ASP A 15 46.06 16.44 1.81
C ASP A 15 45.80 16.71 0.31
N ASN A 16 44.64 17.25 -0.06
CA ASN A 16 44.38 17.72 -1.43
C ASN A 16 43.79 19.13 -1.40
N VAL A 17 44.65 20.12 -1.17
CA VAL A 17 44.46 21.47 -1.67
C VAL A 17 45.77 21.87 -2.34
N GLU A 18 45.82 21.71 -3.65
CA GLU A 18 46.78 22.40 -4.49
C GLU A 18 46.62 23.90 -4.25
N LEU A 19 47.60 24.50 -3.60
CA LEU A 19 47.73 25.95 -3.54
C LEU A 19 48.04 26.44 -4.97
N PRO A 20 47.38 27.51 -5.46
CA PRO A 20 47.69 28.07 -6.76
C PRO A 20 49.13 28.57 -6.76
N ALA A 21 49.97 27.96 -7.59
CA ALA A 21 51.22 28.54 -8.06
C ALA A 21 50.86 29.68 -9.02
N ASP A 22 50.46 30.82 -8.47
CA ASP A 22 50.46 32.14 -9.09
C ASP A 22 49.93 33.16 -8.07
N ALA A 23 50.78 33.48 -7.10
CA ALA A 23 50.69 34.71 -6.34
C ALA A 23 52.05 35.37 -6.42
N ALA A 24 52.18 36.23 -7.44
CA ALA A 24 53.34 37.07 -7.65
C ALA A 24 53.73 37.75 -6.34
N ILE A 25 54.94 37.44 -5.88
CA ILE A 25 55.65 38.25 -4.89
C ILE A 25 55.71 39.66 -5.50
N PRO A 26 55.14 40.70 -4.87
CA PRO A 26 55.38 42.05 -5.35
C PRO A 26 56.88 42.29 -5.26
N ALA A 27 57.49 42.51 -6.43
CA ALA A 27 58.87 42.92 -6.55
C ALA A 27 59.12 44.08 -5.57
N ALA A 28 60.23 43.98 -4.84
CA ALA A 28 60.72 45.05 -3.99
C ALA A 28 60.69 46.37 -4.79
N PRO A 29 60.20 47.48 -4.21
CA PRO A 29 60.10 48.74 -4.93
C PRO A 29 61.49 49.13 -5.44
N GLU A 30 61.55 49.32 -6.75
CA GLU A 30 62.66 49.89 -7.47
C GLU A 30 63.15 51.15 -6.74
N GLN A 31 64.46 51.21 -6.50
CA GLN A 31 65.08 52.40 -5.95
C GLN A 31 64.78 53.59 -6.88
N PRO A 32 64.34 54.74 -6.36
CA PRO A 32 64.19 55.93 -7.17
C PRO A 32 65.57 56.30 -7.72
N GLY A 33 65.66 56.31 -9.05
CA GLY A 33 66.80 56.80 -9.80
C GLY A 33 67.19 58.20 -9.32
N GLY A 34 68.35 58.28 -8.68
CA GLY A 34 68.97 59.51 -8.23
C GLY A 34 70.13 59.90 -9.14
N VAL A 35 69.84 60.84 -10.03
CA VAL A 35 70.74 61.91 -10.52
C VAL A 35 72.03 61.45 -11.24
N LYS A 36 71.88 61.25 -12.56
CA LYS A 36 72.92 61.65 -13.52
C LYS A 36 72.92 63.17 -13.62
N GLU A 37 73.73 63.85 -12.84
CA GLU A 37 74.20 65.20 -13.20
C GLU A 37 75.37 65.59 -12.28
N VAL A 38 76.31 66.33 -12.88
CA VAL A 38 77.57 66.83 -12.32
C VAL A 38 78.73 65.82 -12.32
N GLU A 39 79.03 65.28 -13.50
CA GLU A 39 80.40 64.91 -13.85
C GLU A 39 80.79 65.68 -15.13
N LYS A 40 80.92 67.01 -15.01
CA LYS A 40 81.45 67.85 -16.10
C LYS A 40 81.84 69.27 -15.69
N VAL A 41 82.50 69.49 -14.55
CA VAL A 41 83.33 70.70 -14.37
C VAL A 41 84.49 70.37 -13.42
N ALA A 42 85.69 70.18 -13.97
CA ALA A 42 86.98 70.52 -13.34
C ALA A 42 88.12 69.93 -14.19
N ASN A 43 88.22 70.35 -15.45
CA ASN A 43 89.50 70.35 -16.14
C ASN A 43 90.06 71.76 -16.02
N GLN A 44 90.80 72.02 -14.95
CA GLN A 44 91.90 73.00 -14.88
C GLN A 44 92.49 72.93 -13.48
N GLY A 45 93.82 72.78 -13.45
CA GLY A 45 94.55 72.36 -12.27
C GLY A 45 94.36 73.24 -11.04
N GLN A 46 94.08 72.58 -9.91
CA GLN A 46 94.58 72.95 -8.59
C GLN A 46 94.43 71.77 -7.62
N SER A 47 95.58 71.39 -7.06
CA SER A 47 95.86 70.72 -5.77
C SER A 47 94.95 69.59 -5.25
N GLY A 48 95.59 68.47 -4.87
CA GLY A 48 95.00 67.24 -4.32
C GLY A 48 94.20 67.34 -3.00
N GLY A 49 93.68 68.50 -2.62
CA GLY A 49 92.86 68.69 -1.42
C GLY A 49 91.44 68.13 -1.53
N ALA A 50 90.75 68.34 -2.65
CA ALA A 50 89.36 67.89 -2.82
C ALA A 50 89.20 66.36 -2.90
N GLN A 51 90.19 65.67 -3.50
CA GLN A 51 90.23 64.21 -3.56
C GLN A 51 90.46 63.59 -2.17
N ASN A 52 91.30 64.24 -1.34
CA ASN A 52 91.56 63.81 0.03
C ASN A 52 90.34 64.00 0.95
N ILE A 53 89.50 65.03 0.73
CA ILE A 53 88.26 65.25 1.50
C ILE A 53 87.19 64.19 1.16
N ALA A 54 87.06 63.82 -0.13
CA ALA A 54 86.14 62.76 -0.55
C ALA A 54 86.59 61.35 -0.12
N ALA A 55 87.91 61.10 -0.11
CA ALA A 55 88.47 59.84 0.41
C ALA A 55 88.27 59.70 1.94
N LEU A 56 88.35 60.82 2.68
CA LEU A 56 88.12 60.85 4.13
C LEU A 56 86.66 60.55 4.50
N SER A 57 85.69 61.07 3.73
CA SER A 57 84.26 60.81 3.96
C SER A 57 83.85 59.38 3.60
N ALA A 58 84.44 58.80 2.54
CA ALA A 58 84.26 57.39 2.19
C ALA A 58 84.86 56.44 3.24
N SER A 59 86.05 56.75 3.76
CA SER A 59 86.70 55.96 4.83
C SER A 59 85.92 56.00 6.15
N PHE A 60 85.17 57.07 6.43
CA PHE A 60 84.30 57.15 7.60
C PHE A 60 83.04 56.28 7.46
N SER A 61 82.55 56.07 6.23
CA SER A 61 81.40 55.18 5.99
C SER A 61 81.75 53.69 6.12
N ASP A 62 83.04 53.34 6.02
CA ASP A 62 83.56 51.97 6.13
C ASP A 62 84.53 51.85 7.32
N MET A 63 84.06 52.26 8.49
CA MET A 63 84.83 52.40 9.74
C MET A 63 85.26 51.05 10.37
N GLY A 64 85.36 49.99 9.57
CA GLY A 64 85.83 48.66 9.98
C GLY A 64 87.32 48.42 9.73
N SER A 65 87.97 49.11 8.77
CA SER A 65 89.28 48.67 8.26
C SER A 65 90.38 49.71 8.06
N SER A 66 90.18 51.02 8.28
CA SER A 66 91.19 52.00 7.84
C SER A 66 91.51 53.19 8.78
N MET A 67 91.54 52.98 10.10
CA MET A 67 91.96 54.02 11.05
C MET A 67 93.36 54.61 10.75
N ALA A 68 94.26 53.79 10.15
CA ALA A 68 95.57 54.24 9.69
C ALA A 68 95.49 55.16 8.45
N GLU A 69 94.64 54.84 7.48
CA GLU A 69 94.43 55.66 6.27
C GLU A 69 93.77 57.00 6.63
N PHE A 70 92.79 56.98 7.53
CA PHE A 70 92.17 58.18 8.09
C PHE A 70 93.22 59.13 8.70
N SER A 71 94.16 58.60 9.49
CA SER A 71 95.19 59.42 10.16
C SER A 71 96.14 60.12 9.19
N ASN A 72 96.50 59.44 8.09
CA ASN A 72 97.37 60.00 7.05
C ASN A 72 96.65 61.11 6.27
N ILE A 73 95.39 60.87 5.89
CA ILE A 73 94.56 61.84 5.15
C ILE A 73 94.31 63.10 6.01
N VAL A 74 94.04 62.94 7.30
CA VAL A 74 93.93 64.06 8.27
C VAL A 74 95.22 64.87 8.36
N GLY A 75 96.38 64.20 8.37
CA GLY A 75 97.69 64.85 8.42
C GLY A 75 98.02 65.70 7.20
N ASP A 76 97.59 65.26 6.01
CA ASP A 76 97.79 65.99 4.75
C ASP A 76 96.82 67.18 4.62
N LEU A 77 95.58 67.03 5.08
CA LEU A 77 94.57 68.10 5.11
C LEU A 77 94.88 69.24 6.08
N LYS A 78 95.55 68.95 7.20
CA LYS A 78 96.03 69.99 8.11
C LYS A 78 97.20 70.79 7.52
N ARG A 79 98.07 70.14 6.74
CA ARG A 79 99.19 70.81 6.04
C ARG A 79 98.71 71.70 4.89
N SER A 80 97.60 71.35 4.25
CA SER A 80 97.02 72.14 3.14
C SER A 80 96.13 73.32 3.58
N GLY A 81 95.83 73.47 4.87
CA GLY A 81 95.00 74.55 5.42
C GLY A 81 93.48 74.38 5.21
N GLN A 82 93.02 73.27 4.63
CA GLN A 82 91.60 73.02 4.28
C GLN A 82 90.82 72.20 5.33
N TRP A 83 91.46 71.93 6.47
CA TRP A 83 90.92 71.08 7.54
C TRP A 83 89.57 71.53 8.11
N ASN A 84 89.37 72.84 8.28
CA ASN A 84 88.13 73.37 8.87
C ASN A 84 86.92 73.18 7.95
N GLU A 85 87.12 73.24 6.64
CA GLU A 85 86.07 73.02 5.64
C GLU A 85 85.71 71.53 5.55
N ALA A 86 86.72 70.65 5.65
CA ALA A 86 86.52 69.21 5.73
C ALA A 86 85.74 68.78 6.98
N ILE A 87 86.05 69.33 8.17
CA ILE A 87 85.28 69.08 9.40
C ILE A 87 83.81 69.49 9.21
N LYS A 88 83.57 70.64 8.59
CA LYS A 88 82.20 71.14 8.38
C LYS A 88 81.40 70.18 7.50
N ILE A 89 81.97 69.73 6.39
CA ILE A 89 81.35 68.75 5.47
C ILE A 89 81.13 67.41 6.18
N MET A 90 82.10 66.94 6.97
CA MET A 90 81.97 65.71 7.76
C MET A 90 80.84 65.81 8.79
N SER A 91 80.75 66.92 9.52
CA SER A 91 79.67 67.13 10.50
C SER A 91 78.29 67.15 9.85
N GLN A 92 78.17 67.75 8.65
CA GLN A 92 76.95 67.72 7.85
C GLN A 92 76.62 66.31 7.34
N HIS A 93 77.62 65.55 6.93
CA HIS A 93 77.44 64.17 6.49
C HIS A 93 76.99 63.26 7.64
N GLU A 94 77.61 63.39 8.82
CA GLU A 94 77.22 62.64 10.01
C GLU A 94 75.80 62.97 10.47
N ALA A 95 75.43 64.26 10.47
CA ALA A 95 74.05 64.68 10.77
C ALA A 95 73.05 64.07 9.78
N THR A 96 73.37 64.07 8.48
CA THR A 96 72.54 63.46 7.44
C THR A 96 72.42 61.94 7.61
N GLN A 97 73.49 61.26 8.02
CA GLN A 97 73.47 59.82 8.30
C GLN A 97 72.63 59.50 9.55
N GLN A 98 72.75 60.30 10.61
CA GLN A 98 71.92 60.14 11.80
C GLN A 98 70.43 60.34 11.49
N GLU A 99 70.08 61.31 10.64
CA GLU A 99 68.72 61.50 10.15
C GLU A 99 68.24 60.31 9.31
N LYS A 100 69.08 59.78 8.41
CA LYS A 100 68.75 58.56 7.63
C LYS A 100 68.53 57.33 8.53
N TYR A 101 69.34 57.13 9.57
CA TYR A 101 69.15 56.03 10.52
C TYR A 101 67.87 56.20 11.34
N LYS A 102 67.54 57.42 11.75
CA LYS A 102 66.27 57.73 12.44
C LYS A 102 65.07 57.48 11.51
N ALA A 103 65.12 57.97 10.27
CA ALA A 103 64.08 57.73 9.28
C ALA A 103 63.87 56.22 9.01
N LYS A 104 64.95 55.46 8.79
CA LYS A 104 64.87 53.99 8.65
C LYS A 104 64.31 53.31 9.90
N SER A 105 64.71 53.75 11.10
CA SER A 105 64.15 53.22 12.35
C SER A 105 62.65 53.49 12.49
N GLU A 106 62.17 54.64 12.02
CA GLU A 106 60.74 54.98 12.03
C GLU A 106 59.97 54.19 10.98
N GLU A 107 60.53 54.00 9.78
CA GLU A 107 59.96 53.14 8.75
C GLU A 107 59.82 51.68 9.23
N HIS A 108 60.85 51.13 9.88
CA HIS A 108 60.76 49.78 10.46
C HIS A 108 59.71 49.70 11.57
N LYS A 109 59.55 50.73 12.40
CA LYS A 109 58.50 50.79 13.42
C LYS A 109 57.11 50.81 12.78
N LEU A 110 56.92 51.62 11.74
CA LEU A 110 55.67 51.67 10.98
C LEU A 110 55.36 50.34 10.30
N GLN A 111 56.34 49.67 9.71
CA GLN A 111 56.17 48.33 9.12
C GLN A 111 55.75 47.30 10.17
N VAL A 112 56.40 47.28 11.34
CA VAL A 112 56.04 46.37 12.44
C VAL A 112 54.62 46.66 12.95
N GLU A 113 54.23 47.94 13.04
CA GLU A 113 52.89 48.32 13.46
C GLU A 113 51.83 47.92 12.43
N GLN A 114 52.10 48.11 11.13
CA GLN A 114 51.23 47.64 10.06
C GLN A 114 51.09 46.11 10.04
N LEU A 115 52.19 45.38 10.23
CA LEU A 115 52.16 43.91 10.34
C LEU A 115 51.35 43.45 11.56
N LYS A 116 51.51 44.11 12.72
CA LYS A 116 50.72 43.81 13.93
C LYS A 116 49.23 44.11 13.71
N ALA A 117 48.90 45.23 13.07
CA ALA A 117 47.52 45.58 12.74
C ALA A 117 46.90 44.58 11.75
N GLY A 118 47.68 44.10 10.77
CA GLY A 118 47.29 43.03 9.86
C GLY A 118 47.00 41.71 10.59
N ALA A 119 47.94 41.24 11.41
CA ALA A 119 47.80 40.02 12.19
C ALA A 119 46.59 40.07 13.15
N LEU A 120 46.33 41.21 13.78
CA LEU A 120 45.18 41.38 14.66
C LEU A 120 43.84 41.31 13.89
N ARG A 121 43.78 41.90 12.69
CA ARG A 121 42.59 41.83 11.83
C ARG A 121 42.30 40.40 11.39
N GLU A 122 43.33 39.66 11.00
CA GLU A 122 43.22 38.26 10.61
C GLU A 122 42.78 37.38 11.78
N GLN A 123 43.35 37.60 12.98
CA GLN A 123 42.94 36.89 14.19
C GLN A 123 41.47 37.15 14.55
N ASN A 124 41.03 38.41 14.50
CA ASN A 124 39.63 38.77 14.76
C ASN A 124 38.68 38.16 13.72
N GLN A 125 39.07 38.11 12.45
CA GLN A 125 38.28 37.47 11.39
C GLN A 125 38.16 35.96 11.62
N ALA A 126 39.28 35.29 11.92
CA ALA A 126 39.29 33.86 12.24
C ALA A 126 38.43 33.55 13.48
N GLU A 127 38.43 34.42 14.49
CA GLU A 127 37.57 34.26 15.67
C GLU A 127 36.09 34.42 15.33
N LEU A 128 35.72 35.41 14.53
CA LEU A 128 34.34 35.60 14.07
C LEU A 128 33.84 34.40 13.27
N GLU A 129 34.67 33.84 12.39
CA GLU A 129 34.33 32.62 11.63
C GLU A 129 34.15 31.41 12.54
N ARG A 130 35.04 31.22 13.53
CA ARG A 130 34.90 30.16 14.53
C ARG A 130 33.60 30.32 15.33
N ARG A 131 33.26 31.54 15.76
CA ARG A 131 32.00 31.81 16.49
C ARG A 131 30.79 31.56 15.60
N LYS A 132 30.82 31.94 14.32
CA LYS A 132 29.76 31.65 13.35
C LYS A 132 29.56 30.14 13.18
N HIS A 133 30.64 29.39 12.97
CA HIS A 133 30.57 27.94 12.84
C HIS A 133 30.07 27.27 14.11
N GLN A 134 30.52 27.70 15.29
CA GLN A 134 29.99 27.18 16.56
C GLN A 134 28.49 27.45 16.69
N HIS A 135 28.05 28.68 16.40
CA HIS A 135 26.65 29.04 16.46
C HIS A 135 25.80 28.23 15.46
N GLU A 136 26.29 28.03 14.24
CA GLU A 136 25.61 27.20 13.24
C GLU A 136 25.48 25.75 13.71
N MET A 137 26.53 25.18 14.30
CA MET A 137 26.51 23.83 14.84
C MET A 137 25.54 23.70 16.02
N ASP A 138 25.48 24.68 16.91
CA ASP A 138 24.56 24.68 18.04
C ASP A 138 23.11 24.87 17.58
N MET A 139 22.85 25.73 16.60
CA MET A 139 21.54 25.85 15.97
C MET A 139 21.08 24.53 15.32
N LYS A 140 21.98 23.83 14.61
CA LYS A 140 21.69 22.49 14.06
C LYS A 140 21.35 21.47 15.15
N LYS A 141 22.06 21.48 16.28
CA LYS A 141 21.76 20.60 17.43
C LYS A 141 20.39 20.90 18.03
N VAL A 142 20.05 22.18 18.23
CA VAL A 142 18.74 22.59 18.78
C VAL A 142 17.61 22.15 17.85
N GLN A 143 17.71 22.43 16.55
CA GLN A 143 16.72 22.00 15.57
C GLN A 143 16.55 20.48 15.54
N TYR A 144 17.66 19.74 15.64
CA TYR A 144 17.61 18.28 15.68
C TYR A 144 16.94 17.75 16.95
N GLN A 145 17.21 18.37 18.10
CA GLN A 145 16.53 18.03 19.35
C GLN A 145 15.03 18.32 19.29
N ASP A 146 14.63 19.44 18.70
CA ASP A 146 13.21 19.78 18.49
C ASP A 146 12.51 18.77 17.59
N GLN A 147 13.15 18.35 16.48
CA GLN A 147 12.62 17.31 15.60
C GLN A 147 12.45 15.97 16.32
N LEU A 148 13.42 15.59 17.17
CA LEU A 148 13.32 14.38 17.97
C LEU A 148 12.19 14.48 19.00
N ALA A 149 11.98 15.65 19.61
CA ALA A 149 10.90 15.89 20.55
C ALA A 149 9.53 15.78 19.87
N GLN A 150 9.37 16.35 18.67
CA GLN A 150 8.14 16.21 17.88
C GLN A 150 7.85 14.74 17.55
N LYS A 151 8.86 14.00 17.07
CA LYS A 151 8.73 12.55 16.78
C LYS A 151 8.39 11.71 18.02
N ARG A 152 8.83 12.11 19.22
CA ARG A 152 8.45 11.44 20.48
C ARG A 152 6.98 11.69 20.80
N LYS A 153 6.52 12.94 20.72
CA LYS A 153 5.11 13.31 20.93
C LYS A 153 4.17 12.61 19.95
N GLU A 154 4.55 12.54 18.67
CA GLU A 154 3.77 11.81 17.66
C GLU A 154 3.65 10.31 17.99
N ARG A 155 4.76 9.67 18.42
CA ARG A 155 4.75 8.26 18.83
C ARG A 155 3.90 8.03 20.08
N GLU A 156 3.95 8.93 21.06
CA GLU A 156 3.13 8.85 22.27
C GLU A 156 1.64 8.95 21.92
N MET A 157 1.26 9.92 21.07
CA MET A 157 -0.11 10.08 20.59
C MET A 157 -0.61 8.83 19.83
N GLN A 158 0.21 8.25 18.96
CA GLN A 158 -0.15 7.02 18.24
C GLN A 158 -0.36 5.84 19.19
N LEU A 159 0.49 5.72 20.21
CA LEU A 159 0.41 4.65 21.19
C LEU A 159 -0.82 4.81 22.08
N GLU A 160 -1.19 6.04 22.46
CA GLU A 160 -2.45 6.32 23.15
C GLU A 160 -3.66 5.97 22.30
N LEU A 161 -3.66 6.35 21.01
CA LEU A 161 -4.74 6.01 20.10
C LEU A 161 -4.86 4.50 19.91
N GLN A 162 -3.75 3.78 19.79
CA GLN A 162 -3.75 2.32 19.73
C GLN A 162 -4.30 1.71 21.02
N LYS A 163 -3.91 2.22 22.20
CA LYS A 163 -4.45 1.77 23.48
C LYS A 163 -5.96 2.00 23.57
N GLN A 164 -6.45 3.15 23.12
CA GLN A 164 -7.89 3.44 23.07
C GLN A 164 -8.62 2.46 22.16
N LYS A 165 -8.13 2.24 20.93
CA LYS A 165 -8.71 1.26 19.99
C LYS A 165 -8.73 -0.15 20.56
N MET A 166 -7.61 -0.60 21.14
CA MET A 166 -7.54 -1.92 21.78
C MET A 166 -8.51 -2.04 22.95
N ALA A 167 -8.69 -0.98 23.75
CA ALA A 167 -9.65 -0.96 24.84
C ALA A 167 -11.11 -0.98 24.34
N GLU A 168 -11.40 -0.28 23.24
CA GLU A 168 -12.71 -0.31 22.57
C GLU A 168 -13.02 -1.69 21.99
N GLU A 169 -12.07 -2.32 21.30
CA GLU A 169 -12.20 -3.69 20.78
C GLU A 169 -12.42 -4.71 21.92
N GLN A 170 -11.72 -4.56 23.04
CA GLN A 170 -11.95 -5.38 24.24
C GLN A 170 -13.34 -5.16 24.83
N ARG A 171 -13.85 -3.91 24.84
CA ARG A 171 -15.22 -3.61 25.29
C ARG A 171 -16.25 -4.26 24.36
N LEU A 172 -16.09 -4.10 23.04
CA LEU A 172 -17.00 -4.69 22.05
C LEU A 172 -17.02 -6.22 22.11
N SER A 173 -15.85 -6.86 22.15
CA SER A 173 -15.78 -8.32 22.29
C SER A 173 -16.34 -8.84 23.62
N SER A 174 -16.29 -8.04 24.69
CA SER A 174 -16.96 -8.37 25.96
C SER A 174 -18.48 -8.27 25.83
N LEU A 175 -18.99 -7.22 25.18
CA LEU A 175 -20.43 -7.07 24.88
C LEU A 175 -20.94 -8.19 23.97
N GLU A 176 -20.19 -8.57 22.94
CA GLU A 176 -20.54 -9.68 22.05
C GLU A 176 -20.63 -11.01 22.80
N LYS A 177 -19.72 -11.25 23.76
CA LYS A 177 -19.78 -12.44 24.62
C LYS A 177 -21.01 -12.42 25.52
N GLU A 178 -21.34 -11.27 26.11
CA GLU A 178 -22.55 -11.12 26.92
C GLU A 178 -23.83 -11.34 26.10
N GLU A 179 -23.91 -10.74 24.91
CA GLU A 179 -25.03 -10.96 24.00
C GLU A 179 -25.13 -12.43 23.55
N GLY A 180 -24.01 -13.06 23.25
CA GLY A 180 -23.93 -14.47 22.87
C GLY A 180 -24.47 -15.39 23.98
N ILE A 181 -24.05 -15.16 25.21
CA ILE A 181 -24.54 -15.91 26.39
C ILE A 181 -26.04 -15.68 26.56
N ARG A 182 -26.52 -14.43 26.48
CA ARG A 182 -27.96 -14.13 26.60
C ARG A 182 -28.79 -14.84 25.54
N ARG A 183 -28.35 -14.82 24.27
CA ARG A 183 -29.03 -15.53 23.17
C ARG A 183 -29.07 -17.03 23.41
N GLN A 184 -27.96 -17.62 23.86
CA GLN A 184 -27.92 -19.05 24.20
C GLN A 184 -28.86 -19.40 25.37
N THR A 185 -28.94 -18.56 26.40
CA THR A 185 -29.85 -18.75 27.52
C THR A 185 -31.32 -18.68 27.07
N ILE A 186 -31.68 -17.72 26.21
CA ILE A 186 -33.05 -17.60 25.67
C ILE A 186 -33.40 -18.84 24.82
N LEU A 187 -32.49 -19.28 23.95
CA LEU A 187 -32.71 -20.47 23.14
C LEU A 187 -32.86 -21.72 23.99
N TRP A 188 -32.05 -21.86 25.03
CA TRP A 188 -32.16 -22.96 26.00
C TRP A 188 -33.50 -22.94 26.73
N GLN A 189 -33.96 -21.77 27.18
CA GLN A 189 -35.28 -21.60 27.80
C GLN A 189 -36.41 -21.98 26.85
N GLN A 190 -36.38 -21.50 25.60
CA GLN A 190 -37.37 -21.84 24.58
C GLN A 190 -37.37 -23.34 24.27
N GLU A 191 -36.21 -23.98 24.18
CA GLU A 191 -36.13 -25.42 23.94
C GLU A 191 -36.70 -26.22 25.12
N GLU A 192 -36.46 -25.77 26.36
CA GLU A 192 -37.04 -26.40 27.54
C GLU A 192 -38.56 -26.22 27.60
N GLU A 193 -39.08 -25.05 27.23
CA GLU A 193 -40.51 -24.80 27.09
C GLU A 193 -41.15 -25.70 26.04
N LEU A 194 -40.57 -25.80 24.83
CA LEU A 194 -41.03 -26.69 23.78
C LEU A 194 -41.01 -28.16 24.21
N LYS A 195 -40.00 -28.58 25.00
CA LYS A 195 -39.94 -29.92 25.60
C LYS A 195 -41.08 -30.14 26.60
N LYS A 196 -41.35 -29.17 27.48
CA LYS A 196 -42.46 -29.23 28.46
C LYS A 196 -43.81 -29.27 27.75
N GLU A 197 -44.02 -28.42 26.75
CA GLU A 197 -45.25 -28.40 25.93
C GLU A 197 -45.42 -29.71 25.17
N GLY A 198 -44.36 -30.23 24.54
CA GLY A 198 -44.37 -31.51 23.86
C GLY A 198 -44.69 -32.68 24.80
N GLN A 199 -44.16 -32.67 26.03
CA GLN A 199 -44.51 -33.66 27.06
C GLN A 199 -45.97 -33.54 27.50
N LYS A 200 -46.46 -32.33 27.76
CA LYS A 200 -47.87 -32.07 28.10
C LYS A 200 -48.80 -32.52 26.98
N ALA A 201 -48.49 -32.20 25.73
CA ALA A 201 -49.26 -32.63 24.56
C ALA A 201 -49.27 -34.16 24.42
N LYS A 202 -48.15 -34.83 24.68
CA LYS A 202 -48.08 -36.31 24.69
C LYS A 202 -48.94 -36.92 25.80
N ILE A 203 -48.88 -36.38 27.01
CA ILE A 203 -49.71 -36.85 28.14
C ILE A 203 -51.18 -36.64 27.81
N HIS A 204 -51.54 -35.46 27.33
CA HIS A 204 -52.91 -35.12 26.95
C HIS A 204 -53.43 -36.01 25.81
N ALA A 205 -52.62 -36.25 24.77
CA ALA A 205 -52.99 -37.14 23.68
C ALA A 205 -53.16 -38.59 24.14
N ARG A 206 -52.32 -39.08 25.08
CA ARG A 206 -52.48 -40.40 25.68
C ARG A 206 -53.77 -40.50 26.49
N ALA A 207 -54.05 -39.51 27.33
CA ALA A 207 -55.28 -39.46 28.12
C ALA A 207 -56.53 -39.43 27.20
N MET A 208 -56.52 -38.61 26.15
CA MET A 208 -57.61 -38.57 25.18
C MET A 208 -57.75 -39.88 24.41
N ALA A 209 -56.65 -40.55 24.05
CA ALA A 209 -56.70 -41.86 23.40
C ALA A 209 -57.27 -42.95 24.31
N GLU A 210 -57.02 -42.90 25.62
CA GLU A 210 -57.60 -43.81 26.61
C GLU A 210 -59.10 -43.56 26.75
N VAL A 211 -59.51 -42.30 26.94
CA VAL A 211 -60.93 -41.90 26.99
C VAL A 211 -61.66 -42.27 25.69
N GLU A 212 -61.02 -42.08 24.54
CA GLU A 212 -61.62 -42.43 23.25
C GLU A 212 -61.68 -43.94 23.04
N ARG A 213 -60.77 -44.74 23.59
CA ARG A 213 -60.89 -46.20 23.60
C ARG A 213 -62.10 -46.66 24.42
N GLU A 214 -62.26 -46.14 25.63
CA GLU A 214 -63.43 -46.45 26.47
C GLU A 214 -64.74 -46.02 25.80
N ASN A 215 -64.76 -44.82 25.21
CA ASN A 215 -65.92 -44.33 24.48
C ASN A 215 -66.13 -45.03 23.12
N HIS A 216 -65.08 -45.57 22.52
CA HIS A 216 -65.17 -46.28 21.24
C HIS A 216 -65.97 -47.56 21.41
N ASP A 217 -65.77 -48.31 22.49
CA ASP A 217 -66.53 -49.54 22.75
C ASP A 217 -68.03 -49.22 22.91
N LEU A 218 -68.38 -48.20 23.69
CA LEU A 218 -69.75 -47.71 23.83
C LEU A 218 -70.35 -47.23 22.50
N ARG A 219 -69.56 -46.48 21.71
CA ARG A 219 -70.01 -45.95 20.42
C ARG A 219 -70.12 -47.02 19.36
N MET A 220 -69.30 -48.06 19.40
CA MET A 220 -69.39 -49.21 18.51
C MET A 220 -70.60 -50.07 18.85
N GLU A 221 -70.97 -50.18 20.13
CA GLU A 221 -72.24 -50.79 20.54
C GLU A 221 -73.43 -49.98 20.04
N GLN A 222 -73.44 -48.67 20.24
CA GLN A 222 -74.49 -47.79 19.70
C GLN A 222 -74.56 -47.86 18.17
N LYS A 223 -73.42 -47.77 17.47
CA LYS A 223 -73.37 -47.90 16.00
C LYS A 223 -73.78 -49.29 15.52
N ARG A 224 -73.52 -50.36 16.28
CA ARG A 224 -74.02 -51.71 15.93
C ARG A 224 -75.53 -51.80 16.06
N LEU A 225 -76.10 -51.16 17.08
CA LEU A 225 -77.55 -51.05 17.23
C LEU A 225 -78.16 -50.20 16.12
N GLU A 226 -77.62 -49.00 15.88
CA GLU A 226 -78.05 -48.12 14.80
C GLU A 226 -77.83 -48.73 13.42
N ALA A 227 -76.74 -49.46 13.15
CA ALA A 227 -76.51 -50.13 11.87
C ALA A 227 -77.44 -51.33 11.67
N LYS A 228 -77.94 -51.96 12.75
CA LYS A 228 -79.00 -52.97 12.64
C LYS A 228 -80.35 -52.32 12.29
N GLU A 229 -80.60 -51.08 12.70
CA GLU A 229 -81.80 -50.32 12.37
C GLU A 229 -81.70 -49.68 10.97
N ARG A 230 -80.60 -48.96 10.70
CA ARG A 230 -80.27 -48.36 9.40
C ARG A 230 -80.01 -49.40 8.34
N GLY A 231 -79.40 -50.54 8.65
CA GLY A 231 -79.24 -51.63 7.68
C GLY A 231 -80.58 -52.17 7.18
N LYS A 232 -81.66 -52.03 7.96
CA LYS A 232 -83.03 -52.33 7.51
C LYS A 232 -83.58 -51.19 6.65
N ALA A 233 -83.46 -49.94 7.10
CA ALA A 233 -83.93 -48.77 6.36
C ALA A 233 -83.17 -48.53 5.03
N ASP A 234 -81.84 -48.67 5.01
CA ASP A 234 -80.98 -48.52 3.83
C ASP A 234 -81.11 -49.71 2.88
N ALA A 235 -81.48 -50.91 3.36
CA ALA A 235 -81.85 -52.01 2.48
C ALA A 235 -83.18 -51.74 1.78
N GLU A 236 -84.10 -51.02 2.42
CA GLU A 236 -85.37 -50.58 1.83
C GLU A 236 -85.16 -49.42 0.86
N VAL A 237 -84.49 -48.34 1.28
CA VAL A 237 -84.13 -47.17 0.45
C VAL A 237 -83.17 -47.56 -0.68
N GLY A 238 -82.26 -48.51 -0.44
CA GLY A 238 -81.35 -49.08 -1.42
C GLY A 238 -82.08 -49.86 -2.52
N LYS A 239 -83.11 -50.64 -2.16
CA LYS A 239 -83.98 -51.30 -3.14
C LYS A 239 -84.79 -50.29 -3.95
N GLU A 240 -85.29 -49.24 -3.34
CA GLU A 240 -86.04 -48.18 -4.03
C GLU A 240 -85.14 -47.34 -4.95
N SER A 241 -83.99 -46.89 -4.45
CA SER A 241 -83.03 -46.09 -5.22
C SER A 241 -82.31 -46.89 -6.31
N ALA A 242 -82.06 -48.19 -6.10
CA ALA A 242 -81.57 -49.09 -7.15
C ALA A 242 -82.62 -49.29 -8.25
N LYS A 243 -83.91 -49.44 -7.90
CA LYS A 243 -85.00 -49.45 -8.89
C LYS A 243 -85.05 -48.13 -9.67
N LEU A 244 -84.93 -46.99 -8.99
CA LEU A 244 -84.98 -45.66 -9.60
C LEU A 244 -83.77 -45.41 -10.53
N ARG A 245 -82.56 -45.82 -10.12
CA ARG A 245 -81.35 -45.78 -10.97
C ARG A 245 -81.41 -46.77 -12.13
N MET A 246 -81.95 -47.97 -11.92
CA MET A 246 -82.14 -48.97 -12.98
C MET A 246 -83.18 -48.50 -13.99
N GLU A 247 -84.24 -47.80 -13.55
CA GLU A 247 -85.24 -47.22 -14.44
C GLU A 247 -84.71 -46.02 -15.22
N LEU A 248 -83.91 -45.15 -14.58
CA LEU A 248 -83.16 -44.08 -15.26
C LEU A 248 -82.15 -44.65 -16.28
N PHE A 249 -81.44 -45.72 -15.92
CA PHE A 249 -80.50 -46.39 -16.84
C PHE A 249 -81.23 -47.09 -17.99
N LYS A 250 -82.38 -47.73 -17.74
CA LYS A 250 -83.22 -48.28 -18.80
C LYS A 250 -83.72 -47.18 -19.73
N ARG A 251 -84.23 -46.06 -19.21
CA ARG A 251 -84.64 -44.90 -20.05
C ARG A 251 -83.49 -44.31 -20.85
N LEU A 252 -82.27 -44.31 -20.30
CA LEU A 252 -81.06 -43.88 -21.01
C LEU A 252 -80.65 -44.86 -22.13
N MET A 253 -80.80 -46.17 -21.90
CA MET A 253 -80.48 -47.22 -22.87
C MET A 253 -81.54 -47.37 -23.97
N GLN A 254 -82.81 -47.06 -23.69
CA GLN A 254 -83.93 -47.36 -24.60
C GLN A 254 -84.31 -46.21 -25.54
N ASN A 255 -83.86 -44.97 -25.29
CA ASN A 255 -84.10 -43.84 -26.19
C ASN A 255 -83.01 -43.77 -27.27
N GLN A 256 -83.27 -44.43 -28.40
CA GLN A 256 -82.46 -44.39 -29.62
C GLN A 256 -82.86 -43.27 -30.60
N ASP A 257 -83.41 -42.16 -30.09
CA ASP A 257 -83.75 -41.02 -30.93
C ASP A 257 -82.77 -39.86 -30.67
N GLY A 258 -81.92 -39.62 -31.66
CA GLY A 258 -80.75 -38.76 -31.57
C GLY A 258 -81.10 -37.28 -31.41
N MET A 259 -80.83 -36.73 -30.22
CA MET A 259 -80.21 -35.39 -30.04
C MET A 259 -79.84 -35.12 -28.57
N LEU A 260 -80.52 -35.77 -27.61
CA LEU A 260 -80.33 -35.53 -26.17
C LEU A 260 -79.15 -36.32 -25.55
N THR A 261 -78.71 -37.39 -26.21
CA THR A 261 -77.62 -38.27 -25.77
C THR A 261 -76.25 -37.57 -25.78
N ASN A 262 -75.95 -36.74 -26.77
CA ASN A 262 -74.65 -36.05 -26.83
C ASN A 262 -74.47 -35.00 -25.72
N ALA A 263 -75.56 -34.38 -25.25
CA ALA A 263 -75.53 -33.42 -24.16
C ALA A 263 -75.39 -34.10 -22.78
N ALA A 264 -76.00 -35.28 -22.60
CA ALA A 264 -75.89 -36.05 -21.36
C ALA A 264 -74.51 -36.71 -21.20
N PHE A 265 -73.93 -37.23 -22.30
CA PHE A 265 -72.58 -37.80 -22.29
C PHE A 265 -71.50 -36.75 -22.03
N SER A 266 -71.65 -35.53 -22.56
CA SER A 266 -70.72 -34.42 -22.27
C SER A 266 -70.82 -33.95 -20.82
N GLY A 267 -72.03 -33.86 -20.26
CA GLY A 267 -72.24 -33.52 -18.85
C GLY A 267 -71.63 -34.53 -17.87
N ALA A 268 -71.86 -35.82 -18.08
CA ALA A 268 -71.31 -36.88 -17.22
C ALA A 268 -69.78 -37.01 -17.34
N GLY A 269 -69.24 -36.83 -18.55
CA GLY A 269 -67.80 -36.81 -18.79
C GLY A 269 -67.10 -35.63 -18.12
N LEU A 270 -67.72 -34.44 -18.12
CA LEU A 270 -67.19 -33.24 -17.46
C LEU A 270 -67.14 -33.39 -15.94
N ILE A 271 -68.13 -34.03 -15.32
CA ILE A 271 -68.13 -34.28 -13.88
C ILE A 271 -67.01 -35.25 -13.48
N CYS A 272 -66.80 -36.32 -14.27
CA CYS A 272 -65.68 -37.25 -14.06
C CYS A 272 -64.32 -36.57 -14.28
N ALA A 273 -64.20 -35.73 -15.31
CA ALA A 273 -62.98 -34.98 -15.62
C ALA A 273 -62.65 -33.93 -14.53
N PHE A 274 -63.66 -33.23 -14.01
CA PHE A 274 -63.50 -32.27 -12.92
C PHE A 274 -63.01 -32.95 -11.63
N PHE A 275 -63.54 -34.13 -11.30
CA PHE A 275 -63.09 -34.90 -10.14
C PHE A 275 -61.66 -35.44 -10.30
N ALA A 276 -61.29 -35.90 -11.49
CA ALA A 276 -59.91 -36.30 -11.79
C ALA A 276 -58.93 -35.13 -11.69
N PHE A 277 -59.31 -33.96 -12.22
CA PHE A 277 -58.50 -32.74 -12.19
C PHE A 277 -58.29 -32.19 -10.78
N LYS A 278 -59.34 -32.21 -9.94
CA LYS A 278 -59.27 -31.79 -8.52
C LYS A 278 -58.28 -32.62 -7.71
N ASN A 279 -58.16 -33.92 -8.00
CA ASN A 279 -57.20 -34.80 -7.34
C ASN A 279 -55.77 -34.64 -7.87
N ALA A 280 -55.60 -34.24 -9.14
CA ALA A 280 -54.28 -34.03 -9.76
C ALA A 280 -53.62 -32.68 -9.42
N PHE A 281 -54.41 -31.63 -9.14
CA PHE A 281 -53.92 -30.28 -8.85
C PHE A 281 -53.07 -30.16 -7.58
N GLY A 282 -53.25 -31.05 -6.59
CA GLY A 282 -52.50 -31.03 -5.33
C GLY A 282 -51.01 -31.38 -5.46
N PHE A 283 -50.59 -32.05 -6.54
CA PHE A 283 -49.21 -32.51 -6.73
C PHE A 283 -48.35 -31.56 -7.58
N GLY A 284 -48.93 -30.73 -8.45
CA GLY A 284 -48.20 -29.97 -9.47
C GLY A 284 -47.68 -28.58 -9.08
N PHE A 285 -48.30 -27.91 -8.09
CA PHE A 285 -48.02 -26.50 -7.80
C PHE A 285 -46.64 -26.26 -7.14
N ARG A 286 -46.12 -27.26 -6.41
CA ARG A 286 -44.83 -27.20 -5.69
C ARG A 286 -43.58 -27.22 -6.59
N HIS A 287 -43.71 -27.67 -7.84
CA HIS A 287 -42.58 -27.68 -8.81
C HIS A 287 -42.53 -26.43 -9.68
N LEU A 288 -43.68 -25.78 -9.88
CA LEU A 288 -43.76 -24.50 -10.59
C LEU A 288 -43.13 -23.36 -9.77
N GLU A 289 -43.25 -23.39 -8.45
CA GLU A 289 -42.73 -22.35 -7.54
C GLU A 289 -41.19 -22.30 -7.47
N ALA A 290 -40.49 -23.40 -7.75
CA ALA A 290 -39.02 -23.46 -7.73
C ALA A 290 -38.36 -22.80 -8.95
N ILE A 291 -39.12 -22.55 -10.02
CA ILE A 291 -38.61 -22.05 -11.30
C ILE A 291 -38.73 -20.52 -11.37
N THR A 292 -39.64 -19.92 -10.60
CA THR A 292 -40.06 -18.51 -10.78
C THR A 292 -39.29 -17.50 -9.93
N THR A 293 -38.54 -17.94 -8.91
CA THR A 293 -38.19 -17.07 -7.76
C THR A 293 -36.70 -16.78 -7.60
N LYS A 294 -35.89 -16.75 -8.68
CA LYS A 294 -34.49 -16.32 -8.59
C LYS A 294 -34.13 -15.29 -9.67
N PRO A 295 -33.71 -14.06 -9.29
CA PRO A 295 -33.30 -13.04 -10.26
C PRO A 295 -31.99 -13.42 -10.96
N ASN A 296 -31.90 -13.01 -12.23
CA ASN A 296 -30.87 -13.40 -13.19
C ASN A 296 -29.74 -12.35 -13.19
N LEU A 297 -28.56 -12.68 -12.66
CA LEU A 297 -27.37 -11.82 -12.71
C LEU A 297 -26.18 -12.58 -13.30
N VAL A 298 -26.30 -13.11 -14.51
CA VAL A 298 -25.13 -13.57 -15.29
C VAL A 298 -25.43 -13.48 -16.80
N GLN A 299 -24.52 -12.87 -17.57
CA GLN A 299 -24.61 -12.81 -19.03
C GLN A 299 -24.40 -14.19 -19.66
N GLU A 300 -25.18 -14.47 -20.71
CA GLU A 300 -25.34 -15.77 -21.40
C GLU A 300 -26.12 -16.87 -20.66
N THR A 301 -27.20 -16.52 -19.95
CA THR A 301 -28.38 -17.39 -20.00
C THR A 301 -29.08 -17.18 -21.34
N SER A 302 -29.20 -18.27 -22.12
CA SER A 302 -30.00 -18.34 -23.35
C SER A 302 -31.27 -17.50 -23.22
N ARG A 303 -31.41 -16.46 -24.05
CA ARG A 303 -32.42 -15.38 -24.00
C ARG A 303 -33.89 -15.82 -24.20
N LYS A 304 -34.27 -17.06 -23.88
CA LYS A 304 -35.62 -17.60 -24.08
C LYS A 304 -36.00 -18.56 -22.94
N ALA A 305 -36.36 -18.03 -21.77
CA ALA A 305 -36.81 -18.85 -20.65
C ALA A 305 -38.34 -19.10 -20.63
N TRP A 306 -39.15 -18.24 -21.29
CA TRP A 306 -40.61 -18.42 -21.29
C TRP A 306 -41.12 -19.33 -22.42
N ASN A 307 -40.49 -19.29 -23.60
CA ASN A 307 -40.98 -20.02 -24.78
C ASN A 307 -40.32 -21.40 -24.98
N THR A 308 -39.61 -21.92 -23.98
CA THR A 308 -38.84 -23.19 -24.08
C THR A 308 -39.34 -24.29 -23.15
N VAL A 309 -40.20 -23.99 -22.18
CA VAL A 309 -40.79 -25.00 -21.29
C VAL A 309 -41.74 -25.93 -22.06
N ILE A 310 -42.61 -25.38 -22.91
CA ILE A 310 -43.57 -26.17 -23.71
C ILE A 310 -42.87 -27.04 -24.78
N PRO A 311 -41.88 -26.54 -25.56
CA PRO A 311 -41.15 -27.40 -26.48
C PRO A 311 -40.17 -28.37 -25.80
N SER A 312 -39.68 -28.13 -24.58
CA SER A 312 -38.68 -29.02 -23.93
C SER A 312 -39.24 -30.40 -23.57
N LEU A 313 -40.47 -30.46 -23.07
CA LEU A 313 -41.19 -31.71 -22.77
C LEU A 313 -41.47 -32.51 -24.05
N VAL A 314 -41.80 -31.82 -25.15
CA VAL A 314 -42.01 -32.41 -26.48
C VAL A 314 -40.68 -32.80 -27.16
N LYS A 315 -39.60 -32.07 -26.88
CA LYS A 315 -38.25 -32.29 -27.44
C LYS A 315 -37.49 -33.39 -26.70
N GLN A 316 -37.82 -33.67 -25.44
CA GLN A 316 -37.35 -34.85 -24.71
C GLN A 316 -38.00 -36.14 -25.24
N MET A 317 -39.21 -36.05 -25.80
CA MET A 317 -39.84 -37.17 -26.53
C MET A 317 -39.31 -37.35 -27.96
N ARG A 318 -38.75 -36.30 -28.59
CA ARG A 318 -38.10 -36.36 -29.90
C ARG A 318 -36.58 -36.27 -29.72
N GLY A 319 -35.92 -37.37 -29.38
CA GLY A 319 -34.50 -37.50 -29.05
C GLY A 319 -33.51 -36.74 -29.97
N GLN A 320 -33.41 -35.42 -29.79
CA GLN A 320 -32.54 -34.54 -30.55
C GLN A 320 -31.23 -34.37 -29.78
N THR A 321 -30.15 -34.78 -30.41
CA THR A 321 -28.79 -34.76 -29.86
C THR A 321 -28.32 -33.32 -29.64
N VAL A 322 -28.01 -32.99 -28.38
CA VAL A 322 -27.38 -31.71 -28.03
C VAL A 322 -25.99 -31.69 -28.66
N LYS A 323 -25.70 -30.69 -29.52
CA LYS A 323 -24.36 -30.50 -30.12
C LYS A 323 -23.34 -30.26 -29.01
N ARG A 324 -22.42 -31.21 -28.82
CA ARG A 324 -21.34 -31.11 -27.83
C ARG A 324 -20.16 -30.37 -28.45
N PRO A 325 -19.60 -29.33 -27.79
CA PRO A 325 -18.39 -28.69 -28.25
C PRO A 325 -17.23 -29.69 -28.18
N ASN A 326 -16.56 -29.90 -29.32
CA ASN A 326 -15.42 -30.79 -29.43
C ASN A 326 -14.15 -30.06 -28.93
N TYR A 327 -13.40 -30.69 -28.04
CA TYR A 327 -12.11 -30.19 -27.53
C TYR A 327 -11.08 -31.32 -27.59
N ILE A 328 -9.84 -30.98 -27.92
CA ILE A 328 -8.73 -31.92 -28.01
C ILE A 328 -7.62 -31.38 -27.12
N PHE A 329 -7.22 -32.16 -26.12
CA PHE A 329 -6.10 -31.83 -25.23
C PHE A 329 -4.98 -32.84 -25.42
N SER A 330 -3.78 -32.52 -24.92
CA SER A 330 -2.73 -33.52 -24.78
C SER A 330 -3.13 -34.59 -23.77
N GLU A 331 -2.67 -35.82 -23.97
CA GLU A 331 -3.05 -37.00 -23.17
C GLU A 331 -2.90 -36.80 -21.65
N LYS A 332 -1.85 -36.08 -21.23
CA LYS A 332 -1.60 -35.72 -19.83
C LYS A 332 -2.64 -34.76 -19.23
N VAL A 333 -3.21 -33.88 -20.04
CA VAL A 333 -4.24 -32.91 -19.61
C VAL A 333 -5.63 -33.53 -19.73
N GLN A 334 -5.83 -34.36 -20.75
CA GLN A 334 -7.10 -35.03 -21.02
C GLN A 334 -7.56 -35.91 -19.85
N SER A 335 -6.66 -36.71 -19.26
CA SER A 335 -6.96 -37.53 -18.08
C SER A 335 -7.50 -36.70 -16.91
N LYS A 336 -6.84 -35.59 -16.57
CA LYS A 336 -7.28 -34.68 -15.49
C LYS A 336 -8.64 -34.02 -15.78
N VAL A 337 -8.85 -33.67 -17.04
CA VAL A 337 -10.11 -33.08 -17.52
C VAL A 337 -11.27 -34.08 -17.42
N GLU A 338 -11.02 -35.34 -17.73
CA GLU A 338 -11.99 -36.42 -17.59
C GLU A 338 -12.31 -36.71 -16.12
N ASP A 339 -11.32 -36.69 -15.23
CA ASP A 339 -11.51 -36.84 -13.78
C ASP A 339 -12.39 -35.73 -13.21
N ILE A 340 -12.12 -34.47 -13.57
CA ILE A 340 -12.93 -33.31 -13.14
C ILE A 340 -14.39 -33.50 -13.56
N LYS A 341 -14.62 -33.98 -14.79
CA LYS A 341 -15.96 -34.25 -15.31
C LYS A 341 -16.67 -35.34 -14.51
N LEU A 342 -15.98 -36.44 -14.19
CA LEU A 342 -16.54 -37.54 -13.40
C LEU A 342 -16.87 -37.10 -11.97
N VAL A 343 -15.96 -36.38 -11.31
CA VAL A 343 -16.16 -35.84 -9.96
C VAL A 343 -17.35 -34.87 -9.93
N THR A 344 -17.46 -33.99 -10.92
CA THR A 344 -18.56 -33.01 -11.01
C THR A 344 -19.90 -33.71 -11.16
N ARG A 345 -19.99 -34.74 -12.02
CA ARG A 345 -21.21 -35.52 -12.22
C ARG A 345 -21.63 -36.27 -10.95
N ASN A 346 -20.68 -36.91 -10.28
CA ASN A 346 -20.97 -37.64 -9.04
C ASN A 346 -21.41 -36.69 -7.91
N ALA A 347 -20.76 -35.52 -7.79
CA ALA A 347 -21.16 -34.51 -6.83
C ALA A 347 -22.59 -34.00 -7.09
N LEU A 348 -22.99 -33.83 -8.35
CA LEU A 348 -24.36 -33.43 -8.70
C LEU A 348 -25.40 -34.49 -8.32
N ILE A 349 -25.14 -35.77 -8.62
CA ILE A 349 -26.02 -36.88 -8.27
C ILE A 349 -26.20 -36.98 -6.75
N ASN A 350 -25.10 -36.80 -6.01
CA ASN A 350 -25.09 -36.91 -4.54
C ASN A 350 -25.46 -35.60 -3.82
N LYS A 351 -25.79 -34.52 -4.54
CA LYS A 351 -26.05 -33.17 -3.99
C LYS A 351 -24.93 -32.66 -3.06
N GLN A 352 -23.68 -32.99 -3.37
CA GLN A 352 -22.50 -32.56 -2.62
C GLN A 352 -21.94 -31.26 -3.17
N ALA A 353 -21.13 -30.57 -2.36
CA ALA A 353 -20.44 -29.35 -2.77
C ALA A 353 -19.52 -29.60 -3.99
N HIS A 354 -19.56 -28.70 -4.97
CA HIS A 354 -18.70 -28.76 -6.15
C HIS A 354 -17.30 -28.23 -5.84
N ARG A 355 -16.31 -28.71 -6.59
CA ARG A 355 -14.93 -28.21 -6.48
C ARG A 355 -14.75 -26.99 -7.38
N ASN A 356 -14.06 -25.97 -6.86
CA ASN A 356 -13.64 -24.82 -7.65
C ASN A 356 -12.41 -25.18 -8.47
N VAL A 357 -12.44 -24.93 -9.77
CA VAL A 357 -11.35 -25.24 -10.70
C VAL A 357 -10.89 -23.97 -11.38
N LEU A 358 -9.59 -23.68 -11.29
CA LEU A 358 -8.95 -22.58 -12.01
C LEU A 358 -8.26 -23.11 -13.28
N LEU A 359 -8.73 -22.65 -14.44
CA LEU A 359 -8.10 -22.95 -15.72
C LEU A 359 -7.16 -21.80 -16.10
N TYR A 360 -5.86 -22.08 -16.24
CA TYR A 360 -4.87 -21.08 -16.63
C TYR A 360 -4.15 -21.48 -17.92
N GLY A 361 -3.70 -20.49 -18.68
CA GLY A 361 -2.95 -20.69 -19.92
C GLY A 361 -3.10 -19.53 -20.89
N PRO A 362 -2.32 -19.49 -21.99
CA PRO A 362 -2.37 -18.45 -23.01
C PRO A 362 -3.79 -18.19 -23.55
N PRO A 363 -4.12 -16.98 -24.03
CA PRO A 363 -5.41 -16.72 -24.67
C PRO A 363 -5.61 -17.65 -25.88
N GLY A 364 -6.86 -18.08 -26.13
CA GLY A 364 -7.17 -18.98 -27.26
C GLY A 364 -6.98 -20.48 -27.01
N THR A 365 -6.48 -20.92 -25.84
CA THR A 365 -6.28 -22.35 -25.52
C THR A 365 -7.56 -23.13 -25.13
N GLY A 366 -8.75 -22.61 -25.44
CA GLY A 366 -10.00 -23.33 -25.23
C GLY A 366 -10.50 -23.42 -23.77
N LYS A 367 -9.96 -22.63 -22.82
CA LYS A 367 -10.41 -22.63 -21.41
C LYS A 367 -11.92 -22.42 -21.24
N THR A 368 -12.45 -21.37 -21.87
CA THR A 368 -13.89 -21.06 -21.83
C THR A 368 -14.72 -22.11 -22.58
N LEU A 369 -14.18 -22.66 -23.67
CA LEU A 369 -14.83 -23.74 -24.43
C LEU A 369 -14.96 -25.02 -23.59
N TYR A 370 -13.93 -25.36 -22.82
CA TYR A 370 -13.95 -26.50 -21.90
C TYR A 370 -14.98 -26.30 -20.78
N ALA A 371 -15.04 -25.12 -20.16
CA ALA A 371 -16.04 -24.82 -19.13
C ALA A 371 -17.48 -24.98 -19.66
N LYS A 372 -17.74 -24.54 -20.89
CA LYS A 372 -19.04 -24.71 -21.56
C LYS A 372 -19.35 -26.18 -21.87
N SER A 373 -18.35 -26.94 -22.31
CA SER A 373 -18.49 -28.37 -22.58
C SER A 373 -18.75 -29.16 -21.29
N LEU A 374 -18.03 -28.86 -20.21
CA LEU A 374 -18.22 -29.46 -18.89
C LEU A 374 -19.64 -29.25 -18.36
N ALA A 375 -20.16 -28.01 -18.45
CA ALA A 375 -21.54 -27.72 -18.05
C ALA A 375 -22.56 -28.49 -18.89
N THR A 376 -22.34 -28.59 -20.21
CA THR A 376 -23.21 -29.36 -21.12
C THR A 376 -23.19 -30.86 -20.80
N ASP A 377 -22.01 -31.42 -20.56
CA ASP A 377 -21.81 -32.85 -20.25
C ASP A 377 -22.31 -33.26 -18.85
N ALA A 378 -22.37 -32.30 -17.93
CA ALA A 378 -22.88 -32.49 -16.58
C ALA A 378 -24.37 -32.08 -16.44
N ASN A 379 -25.02 -31.61 -17.52
CA ASN A 379 -26.37 -31.02 -17.49
C ASN A 379 -26.51 -29.88 -16.45
N MET A 380 -25.45 -29.09 -16.27
CA MET A 380 -25.44 -27.92 -15.38
C MET A 380 -25.75 -26.65 -16.15
N GLN A 381 -26.28 -25.65 -15.44
CA GLN A 381 -26.46 -24.31 -15.99
C GLN A 381 -25.08 -23.65 -16.17
N TYR A 382 -24.82 -23.18 -17.39
CA TYR A 382 -23.59 -22.43 -17.70
C TYR A 382 -23.85 -20.93 -17.50
N ALA A 383 -22.92 -20.26 -16.83
CA ALA A 383 -22.97 -18.85 -16.55
C ALA A 383 -21.54 -18.30 -16.63
N ILE A 384 -21.33 -17.18 -17.32
CA ILE A 384 -20.03 -16.52 -17.45
C ILE A 384 -20.09 -15.12 -16.86
N MET A 385 -19.14 -14.82 -15.97
CA MET A 385 -18.97 -13.50 -15.39
C MET A 385 -17.55 -13.05 -15.72
N SER A 386 -17.41 -11.91 -16.38
CA SER A 386 -16.09 -11.32 -16.63
C SER A 386 -15.66 -10.53 -15.40
N GLY A 387 -14.38 -10.56 -15.05
CA GLY A 387 -13.85 -9.74 -13.94
C GLY A 387 -14.04 -8.23 -14.16
N GLY A 388 -14.17 -7.81 -15.43
CA GLY A 388 -14.50 -6.42 -15.78
C GLY A 388 -15.97 -6.04 -15.56
N ASP A 389 -16.87 -7.00 -15.33
CA ASP A 389 -18.30 -6.75 -15.07
C ASP A 389 -18.60 -6.60 -13.56
N VAL A 390 -17.58 -6.77 -12.70
CA VAL A 390 -17.72 -6.84 -11.22
C VAL A 390 -16.95 -5.70 -10.51
N ALA A 391 -16.31 -4.81 -11.27
CA ALA A 391 -15.65 -3.59 -10.80
C ALA A 391 -16.46 -2.37 -11.24
#